data_AF-A0A2E0UTW4-F1
#
_entry.id   AF-A0A2E0UTW4-F1
#
_cell.length_a   1.000
_cell.length_b   1.000
_cell.length_c   1.000
_cell.angle_alpha   90.00
_cell.angle_beta   90.00
_cell.angle_gamma   90.00
#
_symmetry.space_group_name_H-M   'P 1'
#
loop_
_entity.id
_entity.type
_entity.pdbx_description
1 polymer ?
#
loop_
_entity_poly.entity_id
_entity_poly.type
_entity_poly.pdbx_seq_one_letter_code
_entity_poly.pdbx_strand_id
1 'polypeptide(L)'
;MKKRNTFIIFVILLIGLTACSKDANIQPEVIIQSEVDEDQKQVNTQVVSGDTQLEIMTGTPAPLDFATYFSVEYEDALNPRNQLAVGTLKLAETDYPITTDQSKTLLPLWQAILVLESNPGSSSQELSAVQNQIMFSMTSDQLDAILTFQLTNDHLLTIYNELGISLVENIDGTTMGSGQGNGKGSGAGQDPAAREATRAAAEALGTPTSERGAQGQNNKNQLTEAVIDYLIQLAES
;
A
#
# COMPACT_ATOMS: atom_id res chain seq x y z
N MET A 1 30.66 11.02 25.75
CA MET A 1 31.65 9.94 25.48
C MET A 1 31.27 8.70 26.29
N LYS A 2 30.67 7.69 25.66
CA LYS A 2 30.37 6.41 26.32
C LYS A 2 30.55 5.27 25.31
N LYS A 3 31.70 4.61 25.48
CA LYS A 3 32.25 3.33 25.03
C LYS A 3 31.54 2.57 23.87
N ARG A 4 32.34 2.37 22.82
CA ARG A 4 32.18 1.45 21.68
C ARG A 4 32.26 0.00 22.18
N ASN A 5 31.28 -0.84 21.84
CA ASN A 5 31.38 -2.30 21.98
C ASN A 5 31.58 -2.93 20.60
N THR A 6 32.85 -3.09 20.26
CA THR A 6 33.36 -3.93 19.18
C THR A 6 33.18 -5.39 19.59
N PHE A 7 32.41 -6.18 18.85
CA PHE A 7 32.49 -7.64 18.95
C PHE A 7 33.03 -8.24 17.66
N ILE A 8 34.01 -9.10 17.87
CA ILE A 8 34.99 -9.66 16.96
C ILE A 8 34.46 -11.01 16.45
N ILE A 9 34.53 -11.19 15.13
CA ILE A 9 34.96 -12.39 14.38
C ILE A 9 34.36 -13.74 14.81
N PHE A 10 33.56 -14.34 13.92
CA PHE A 10 33.61 -15.79 13.68
C PHE A 10 33.64 -16.08 12.17
N VAL A 11 34.87 -16.27 11.68
CA VAL A 11 35.18 -16.91 10.40
C VAL A 11 35.04 -18.42 10.62
N ILE A 12 34.12 -19.07 9.91
CA ILE A 12 34.24 -20.50 9.61
C ILE A 12 34.01 -20.72 8.12
N LEU A 13 35.16 -20.85 7.47
CA LEU A 13 35.41 -21.40 6.14
C LEU A 13 35.22 -22.93 6.18
N LEU A 14 34.34 -23.49 5.36
CA LEU A 14 34.42 -24.89 4.98
C LEU A 14 34.05 -25.08 3.50
N ILE A 15 35.06 -25.55 2.78
CA ILE A 15 35.13 -25.82 1.35
C ILE A 15 34.45 -27.17 1.07
N GLY A 16 33.62 -27.23 0.03
CA GLY A 16 33.06 -28.46 -0.53
C GLY A 16 32.77 -28.31 -2.02
N LEU A 17 33.83 -28.33 -2.83
CA LEU A 17 33.73 -28.55 -4.28
C LEU A 17 33.41 -30.03 -4.54
N THR A 18 32.32 -30.30 -5.26
CA THR A 18 32.17 -31.52 -6.09
C THR A 18 31.47 -31.13 -7.37
N ALA A 19 32.17 -31.37 -8.48
CA ALA A 19 31.79 -31.02 -9.82
C ALA A 19 31.01 -32.16 -10.52
N CYS A 20 30.23 -31.76 -11.52
CA CYS A 20 29.82 -32.49 -12.73
C CYS A 20 28.92 -33.73 -12.59
N SER A 21 27.66 -33.59 -13.01
CA SER A 21 27.12 -34.52 -14.01
C SER A 21 25.98 -33.90 -14.82
N LYS A 22 26.30 -33.61 -16.08
CA LYS A 22 25.57 -33.84 -17.34
C LYS A 22 24.05 -33.63 -17.41
N ASP A 23 23.73 -32.81 -18.41
CA ASP A 23 22.49 -32.64 -19.16
C ASP A 23 21.56 -33.85 -19.23
N ALA A 24 20.28 -33.61 -18.95
CA ALA A 24 19.17 -34.29 -19.59
C ALA A 24 17.96 -33.33 -19.63
N ASN A 25 17.96 -32.50 -20.67
CA ASN A 25 16.80 -31.81 -21.21
C ASN A 25 15.76 -32.85 -21.66
N ILE A 26 14.61 -32.92 -21.01
CA ILE A 26 13.43 -33.67 -21.48
C ILE A 26 12.24 -32.70 -21.49
N GLN A 27 12.06 -32.07 -22.65
CA GLN A 27 10.78 -31.51 -23.10
C GLN A 27 9.95 -32.68 -23.68
N PRO A 28 8.66 -32.84 -23.34
CA PRO A 28 7.78 -33.67 -24.13
C PRO A 28 7.25 -32.88 -25.33
N GLU A 29 7.64 -33.36 -26.50
CA GLU A 29 7.12 -33.07 -27.83
C GLU A 29 5.62 -33.46 -27.92
N VAL A 30 4.75 -32.52 -28.31
CA VAL A 30 3.42 -32.84 -28.84
C VAL A 30 3.30 -32.17 -30.22
N ILE A 31 3.41 -33.00 -31.25
CA ILE A 31 3.26 -32.63 -32.66
C ILE A 31 1.79 -32.81 -33.09
N ILE A 32 1.19 -31.66 -33.44
CA ILE A 32 0.30 -31.33 -34.57
C ILE A 32 -1.04 -32.08 -34.72
N GLN A 33 -2.14 -31.32 -34.77
CA GLN A 33 -2.99 -31.24 -35.97
C GLN A 33 -3.91 -30.02 -35.94
N SER A 34 -3.74 -29.18 -36.95
CA SER A 34 -4.62 -28.08 -37.34
C SER A 34 -5.66 -28.61 -38.32
N GLU A 35 -6.95 -28.53 -37.98
CA GLU A 35 -8.04 -28.57 -38.97
C GLU A 35 -9.20 -27.70 -38.47
N VAL A 36 -9.70 -26.87 -39.38
CA VAL A 36 -10.80 -25.91 -39.19
C VAL A 36 -12.08 -26.59 -39.65
N ASP A 37 -13.17 -26.56 -38.88
CA ASP A 37 -14.51 -26.62 -39.46
C ASP A 37 -15.56 -25.89 -38.59
N GLU A 38 -16.46 -25.18 -39.27
CA GLU A 38 -17.52 -24.31 -38.76
C GLU A 38 -18.85 -25.09 -38.55
N ASP A 39 -19.70 -24.55 -37.66
CA ASP A 39 -21.15 -24.80 -37.55
C ASP A 39 -21.69 -26.19 -37.15
N GLN A 40 -22.13 -26.34 -35.89
CA GLN A 40 -23.48 -26.87 -35.56
C GLN A 40 -23.94 -26.52 -34.13
N LYS A 41 -25.24 -26.27 -34.04
CA LYS A 41 -26.06 -25.72 -32.94
C LYS A 41 -26.63 -26.82 -32.01
N GLN A 42 -26.76 -26.46 -30.72
CA GLN A 42 -27.88 -26.74 -29.78
C GLN A 42 -28.09 -28.11 -29.08
N VAL A 43 -28.14 -28.00 -27.73
CA VAL A 43 -29.13 -28.52 -26.75
C VAL A 43 -29.05 -29.99 -26.29
N ASN A 44 -28.73 -30.21 -25.00
CA ASN A 44 -29.73 -30.61 -24.00
C ASN A 44 -29.23 -30.45 -22.54
N THR A 45 -30.13 -29.96 -21.69
CA THR A 45 -30.01 -29.74 -20.24
C THR A 45 -30.32 -31.02 -19.47
N GLN A 46 -29.56 -31.36 -18.42
CA GLN A 46 -30.15 -31.90 -17.19
C GLN A 46 -29.23 -31.82 -15.96
N VAL A 47 -29.69 -31.02 -15.01
CA VAL A 47 -29.44 -30.96 -13.56
C VAL A 47 -28.92 -32.25 -12.89
N VAL A 48 -27.83 -32.11 -12.13
CA VAL A 48 -27.58 -32.86 -10.89
C VAL A 48 -27.24 -31.83 -9.81
N SER A 49 -28.07 -31.82 -8.76
CA SER A 49 -27.89 -31.03 -7.55
C SER A 49 -26.97 -31.76 -6.57
N GLY A 50 -26.18 -30.99 -5.83
CA GLY A 50 -25.59 -31.38 -4.55
C GLY A 50 -24.30 -32.16 -4.66
N ASP A 51 -23.16 -31.46 -4.54
CA ASP A 51 -22.28 -31.59 -3.38
C ASP A 51 -21.03 -30.74 -3.60
N THR A 52 -20.61 -30.05 -2.54
CA THR A 52 -19.53 -29.07 -2.45
C THR A 52 -18.26 -29.53 -3.17
N GLN A 53 -18.03 -29.00 -4.38
CA GLN A 53 -16.76 -29.16 -5.07
C GLN A 53 -15.94 -27.89 -4.88
N LEU A 54 -14.77 -28.06 -4.26
CA LEU A 54 -13.62 -27.17 -4.46
C LEU A 54 -13.39 -27.08 -5.96
N GLU A 55 -13.91 -26.03 -6.59
CA GLU A 55 -13.56 -25.69 -7.96
C GLU A 55 -12.08 -25.38 -7.97
N ILE A 56 -11.29 -26.32 -8.48
CA ILE A 56 -9.99 -26.07 -9.07
C ILE A 56 -10.19 -24.98 -10.14
N MET A 57 -10.02 -23.74 -9.72
CA MET A 57 -9.94 -22.58 -10.61
C MET A 57 -8.77 -22.82 -11.57
N THR A 58 -9.05 -23.40 -12.74
CA THR A 58 -8.13 -23.40 -13.89
C THR A 58 -8.22 -22.07 -14.63
N GLY A 59 -8.26 -20.97 -13.88
CA GLY A 59 -7.94 -19.65 -14.38
C GLY A 59 -6.53 -19.34 -13.91
N THR A 60 -5.67 -18.86 -14.80
CA THR A 60 -4.47 -18.12 -14.38
C THR A 60 -4.91 -17.17 -13.26
N PRO A 61 -4.39 -17.28 -12.02
CA PRO A 61 -4.75 -16.32 -11.00
C PRO A 61 -4.44 -14.93 -11.56
N ALA A 62 -5.47 -14.08 -11.65
CA ALA A 62 -5.23 -12.68 -11.95
C ALA A 62 -4.16 -12.20 -10.95
N PRO A 63 -3.15 -11.43 -11.38
CA PRO A 63 -2.22 -10.83 -10.45
C PRO A 63 -3.04 -10.14 -9.36
N LEU A 64 -2.79 -10.50 -8.10
CA LEU A 64 -3.49 -9.88 -6.97
C LEU A 64 -3.23 -8.38 -7.04
N ASP A 65 -4.29 -7.58 -7.14
CA ASP A 65 -4.17 -6.14 -7.10
C ASP A 65 -3.99 -5.65 -5.66
N PHE A 66 -3.50 -4.43 -5.52
CA PHE A 66 -3.18 -3.81 -4.24
C PHE A 66 -4.32 -3.84 -3.23
N ALA A 67 -5.52 -3.47 -3.67
CA ALA A 67 -6.68 -3.40 -2.80
C ALA A 67 -7.06 -4.80 -2.30
N THR A 68 -7.02 -5.80 -3.17
CA THR A 68 -7.32 -7.20 -2.81
C THR A 68 -6.25 -7.78 -1.89
N TYR A 69 -4.97 -7.50 -2.16
CA TYR A 69 -3.86 -8.06 -1.39
C TYR A 69 -3.88 -7.60 0.09
N PHE A 70 -4.23 -6.34 0.34
CA PHE A 70 -4.37 -5.78 1.69
C PHE A 70 -5.82 -5.75 2.20
N SER A 71 -6.77 -6.39 1.51
CA SER A 71 -8.16 -6.54 1.97
C SER A 71 -8.27 -7.62 3.04
N VAL A 72 -7.68 -7.37 4.21
CA VAL A 72 -7.76 -8.25 5.37
C VAL A 72 -8.74 -7.68 6.38
N GLU A 73 -9.74 -8.48 6.77
CA GLU A 73 -10.81 -8.08 7.68
C GLU A 73 -10.51 -8.55 9.11
N TYR A 74 -9.72 -7.76 9.82
CA TYR A 74 -9.62 -7.82 11.28
C TYR A 74 -10.16 -6.52 11.91
N GLU A 75 -10.44 -6.57 13.20
CA GLU A 75 -11.00 -5.44 13.94
C GLU A 75 -10.08 -4.22 13.82
N ASP A 76 -10.67 -3.07 13.51
CA ASP A 76 -9.97 -1.79 13.41
C ASP A 76 -8.83 -1.77 12.37
N ALA A 77 -8.88 -2.63 11.35
CA ALA A 77 -7.88 -2.70 10.29
C ALA A 77 -7.68 -1.35 9.58
N LEU A 78 -6.43 -1.00 9.36
CA LEU A 78 -6.09 0.15 8.52
C LEU A 78 -6.59 -0.08 7.09
N ASN A 79 -6.94 1.01 6.39
CA ASN A 79 -7.16 0.91 4.94
C ASN A 79 -5.88 0.43 4.23
N PRO A 80 -5.99 -0.25 3.07
CA PRO A 80 -4.85 -0.80 2.32
C PRO A 80 -3.66 0.17 2.16
N ARG A 81 -3.94 1.43 1.79
CA ARG A 81 -2.93 2.47 1.59
C ARG A 81 -2.11 2.73 2.85
N ASN A 82 -2.77 2.80 4.01
CA ASN A 82 -2.10 2.99 5.28
C ASN A 82 -1.39 1.72 5.76
N GLN A 83 -1.93 0.53 5.49
CA GLN A 83 -1.24 -0.74 5.78
C GLN A 83 0.09 -0.83 5.04
N LEU A 84 0.13 -0.51 3.74
CA LEU A 84 1.37 -0.52 2.98
C LEU A 84 2.39 0.49 3.51
N ALA A 85 1.97 1.72 3.81
CA ALA A 85 2.88 2.76 4.29
C ALA A 85 3.44 2.45 5.69
N VAL A 86 2.57 2.15 6.65
CA VAL A 86 2.99 1.77 8.01
C VAL A 86 3.81 0.48 7.97
N GLY A 87 3.35 -0.52 7.20
CA GLY A 87 4.06 -1.78 7.01
C GLY A 87 5.47 -1.60 6.47
N THR A 88 5.64 -0.74 5.45
CA THR A 88 6.97 -0.42 4.87
C THR A 88 7.93 0.12 5.92
N LEU A 89 7.46 0.99 6.82
CA LEU A 89 8.26 1.51 7.93
C LEU A 89 8.60 0.42 8.93
N LYS A 90 7.62 -0.42 9.30
CA LYS A 90 7.79 -1.49 10.30
C LYS A 90 8.69 -2.63 9.85
N LEU A 91 8.88 -2.82 8.53
CA LEU A 91 9.83 -3.82 8.00
C LEU A 91 11.26 -3.61 8.51
N ALA A 92 11.65 -2.38 8.86
CA ALA A 92 12.96 -2.08 9.45
C ALA A 92 13.24 -2.85 10.76
N GLU A 93 12.19 -3.28 11.46
CA GLU A 93 12.26 -4.02 12.73
C GLU A 93 12.19 -5.55 12.55
N THR A 94 12.22 -6.03 11.30
CA THR A 94 12.07 -7.46 10.97
C THR A 94 13.35 -8.06 10.39
N ASP A 95 13.30 -9.37 10.13
CA ASP A 95 14.34 -10.08 9.37
C ASP A 95 14.30 -9.76 7.85
N TYR A 96 13.28 -9.01 7.39
CA TYR A 96 13.04 -8.66 6.00
C TYR A 96 13.04 -7.14 5.76
N PRO A 97 14.05 -6.38 6.22
CA PRO A 97 14.08 -4.93 6.02
C PRO A 97 14.16 -4.56 4.53
N ILE A 98 13.76 -3.34 4.20
CA ILE A 98 14.02 -2.78 2.87
C ILE A 98 15.53 -2.66 2.69
N THR A 99 16.04 -3.24 1.60
CA THR A 99 17.47 -3.14 1.28
C THR A 99 17.80 -1.79 0.62
N THR A 100 19.07 -1.38 0.64
CA THR A 100 19.56 -0.20 -0.06
C THR A 100 19.19 -0.21 -1.56
N ASP A 101 19.28 -1.35 -2.24
CA ASP A 101 18.94 -1.41 -3.67
C ASP A 101 17.42 -1.36 -3.92
N GLN A 102 16.61 -1.98 -3.05
CA GLN A 102 15.16 -1.81 -3.09
C GLN A 102 14.77 -0.37 -2.82
N SER A 103 15.43 0.33 -1.89
CA SER A 103 15.10 1.72 -1.56
C SER A 103 15.22 2.65 -2.76
N LYS A 104 16.25 2.48 -3.60
CA LYS A 104 16.45 3.24 -4.85
C LYS A 104 15.33 3.00 -5.86
N THR A 105 14.75 1.79 -5.84
CA THR A 105 13.63 1.41 -6.71
C THR A 105 12.30 1.97 -6.18
N LEU A 106 12.08 1.85 -4.87
CA LEU A 106 10.84 2.24 -4.20
C LEU A 106 10.68 3.76 -4.06
N LEU A 107 11.78 4.49 -3.84
CA LEU A 107 11.78 5.93 -3.62
C LEU A 107 11.01 6.71 -4.69
N PRO A 108 11.30 6.57 -6.01
CA PRO A 108 10.55 7.30 -7.04
C PRO A 108 9.08 6.90 -7.13
N LEU A 109 8.71 5.67 -6.73
CA LEU A 109 7.32 5.22 -6.71
C LEU A 109 6.52 5.87 -5.57
N TRP A 110 7.11 5.96 -4.37
CA TRP A 110 6.50 6.66 -3.24
C TRP A 110 6.40 8.17 -3.47
N GLN A 111 7.39 8.77 -4.12
CA GLN A 111 7.30 10.16 -4.59
C GLN A 111 6.15 10.35 -5.59
N ALA A 112 5.91 9.40 -6.49
CA ALA A 112 4.78 9.44 -7.40
C ALA A 112 3.43 9.36 -6.65
N ILE A 113 3.32 8.51 -5.61
CA ILE A 113 2.13 8.49 -4.73
C ILE A 113 1.87 9.87 -4.13
N LEU A 114 2.90 10.52 -3.56
CA LEU A 114 2.75 11.84 -2.93
C LEU A 114 2.19 12.88 -3.91
N VAL A 115 2.71 12.89 -5.14
CA VAL A 115 2.28 13.82 -6.19
C VAL A 115 0.84 13.53 -6.63
N LEU A 116 0.50 12.26 -6.86
CA LEU A 116 -0.84 11.85 -7.29
C LEU A 116 -1.90 12.12 -6.22
N GLU A 117 -1.61 11.83 -4.95
CA GLU A 117 -2.55 12.08 -3.85
C GLU A 117 -2.74 13.57 -3.55
N SER A 118 -1.75 14.40 -3.86
CA SER A 118 -1.84 15.85 -3.70
C SER A 118 -2.52 16.55 -4.87
N ASN A 119 -2.81 15.84 -5.97
CA ASN A 119 -3.45 16.38 -7.15
C ASN A 119 -4.92 15.92 -7.26
N PRO A 120 -5.90 16.82 -7.14
CA PRO A 120 -7.31 16.45 -7.23
C PRO A 120 -7.73 15.92 -8.62
N GLY A 121 -6.92 16.14 -9.67
CA GLY A 121 -7.16 15.63 -11.01
C GLY A 121 -6.59 14.23 -11.28
N SER A 122 -5.87 13.63 -10.32
CA SER A 122 -5.28 12.31 -10.50
C SER A 122 -6.33 11.20 -10.46
N SER A 123 -6.16 10.22 -11.35
CA SER A 123 -7.07 9.07 -11.44
C SER A 123 -6.79 8.05 -10.34
N SER A 124 -7.85 7.44 -9.79
CA SER A 124 -7.73 6.30 -8.89
C SER A 124 -6.96 5.13 -9.53
N GLN A 125 -7.08 4.94 -10.84
CA GLN A 125 -6.41 3.87 -11.57
C GLN A 125 -4.89 4.11 -11.65
N GLU A 126 -4.46 5.36 -11.81
CA GLU A 126 -3.04 5.73 -11.79
C GLU A 126 -2.44 5.49 -10.40
N LEU A 127 -3.15 5.90 -9.35
CA LEU A 127 -2.72 5.68 -7.98
C LEU A 127 -2.60 4.18 -7.66
N SER A 128 -3.60 3.38 -8.00
CA SER A 128 -3.56 1.92 -7.80
C SER A 128 -2.45 1.25 -8.63
N ALA A 129 -2.16 1.75 -9.84
CA ALA A 129 -1.07 1.23 -10.66
C ALA A 129 0.29 1.45 -10.00
N VAL A 130 0.52 2.63 -9.41
CA VAL A 130 1.77 2.91 -8.67
C VAL A 130 1.86 2.05 -7.40
N GLN A 131 0.75 1.87 -6.68
CA GLN A 131 0.71 1.00 -5.49
C GLN A 131 1.02 -0.47 -5.84
N ASN A 132 0.51 -0.96 -6.97
CA ASN A 132 0.86 -2.29 -7.50
C ASN A 132 2.36 -2.39 -7.82
N GLN A 133 2.97 -1.36 -8.44
CA GLN A 133 4.41 -1.34 -8.72
C GLN A 133 5.27 -1.37 -7.45
N ILE A 134 4.82 -0.69 -6.39
CA ILE A 134 5.48 -0.77 -5.08
C ILE A 134 5.46 -2.20 -4.56
N MET A 135 4.29 -2.86 -4.57
CA MET A 135 4.19 -4.26 -4.15
C MET A 135 5.08 -5.18 -4.98
N PHE A 136 5.11 -5.04 -6.30
CA PHE A 136 5.95 -5.87 -7.17
C PHE A 136 7.46 -5.61 -7.00
N SER A 137 7.83 -4.51 -6.35
CA SER A 137 9.23 -4.21 -6.01
C SER A 137 9.64 -4.73 -4.64
N MET A 138 8.69 -5.26 -3.86
CA MET A 138 8.91 -5.92 -2.57
C MET A 138 8.98 -7.44 -2.75
N THR A 139 9.62 -8.14 -1.81
CA THR A 139 9.63 -9.61 -1.80
C THR A 139 8.32 -10.15 -1.21
N SER A 140 8.01 -11.42 -1.49
CA SER A 140 6.88 -12.10 -0.85
C SER A 140 6.98 -12.05 0.67
N ASP A 141 8.17 -12.32 1.22
CA ASP A 141 8.39 -12.34 2.67
C ASP A 141 8.15 -10.97 3.31
N GLN A 142 8.49 -9.88 2.61
CA GLN A 142 8.19 -8.52 3.05
C GLN A 142 6.69 -8.26 3.09
N LEU A 143 5.97 -8.65 2.03
CA LEU A 143 4.53 -8.44 1.95
C LEU A 143 3.77 -9.30 2.98
N ASP A 144 4.19 -10.55 3.18
CA ASP A 144 3.62 -11.46 4.18
C ASP A 144 3.91 -10.96 5.61
N ALA A 145 5.08 -10.39 5.86
CA ALA A 145 5.40 -9.75 7.14
C ALA A 145 4.46 -8.56 7.42
N ILE A 146 4.17 -7.73 6.40
CA ILE A 146 3.21 -6.61 6.54
C ILE A 146 1.82 -7.13 6.91
N LEU A 147 1.34 -8.19 6.27
CA LEU A 147 0.04 -8.79 6.60
C LEU A 147 0.01 -9.37 8.02
N THR A 148 1.14 -9.95 8.47
CA THR A 148 1.27 -10.54 9.81
C THR A 148 1.17 -9.50 10.93
N PHE A 149 1.56 -8.25 10.67
CA PHE A 149 1.45 -7.18 11.66
C PHE A 149 0.00 -6.89 12.08
N GLN A 150 -1.00 -7.21 11.25
CA GLN A 150 -2.41 -6.87 11.50
C GLN A 150 -2.57 -5.41 11.95
N LEU A 151 -2.10 -4.49 11.10
CA LEU A 151 -2.01 -3.06 11.37
C LEU A 151 -3.40 -2.43 11.60
N THR A 152 -3.59 -1.91 12.81
CA THR A 152 -4.81 -1.20 13.25
C THR A 152 -4.61 0.31 13.37
N ASN A 153 -5.66 1.07 13.70
CA ASN A 153 -5.53 2.52 13.94
C ASN A 153 -4.59 2.85 15.10
N ASP A 154 -4.46 2.00 16.12
CA ASP A 154 -3.47 2.16 17.21
C ASP A 154 -2.02 2.20 16.68
N HIS A 155 -1.70 1.36 15.70
CA HIS A 155 -0.38 1.36 15.07
C HIS A 155 -0.14 2.66 14.30
N LEU A 156 -1.16 3.12 13.57
CA LEU A 156 -1.10 4.38 12.85
C LEU A 156 -0.93 5.59 13.78
N LEU A 157 -1.64 5.61 14.91
CA LEU A 157 -1.49 6.63 15.95
C LEU A 157 -0.08 6.62 16.55
N THR A 158 0.49 5.44 16.78
CA THR A 158 1.87 5.29 17.26
C THR A 158 2.86 5.93 16.28
N ILE A 159 2.77 5.60 14.99
CA ILE A 159 3.61 6.20 13.94
C ILE A 159 3.42 7.72 13.88
N TYR A 160 2.19 8.21 13.93
CA TYR A 160 1.95 9.65 13.91
C TYR A 160 2.57 10.37 15.13
N ASN A 161 2.52 9.76 16.31
CA ASN A 161 3.18 10.32 17.49
C ASN A 161 4.71 10.34 17.34
N GLU A 162 5.31 9.29 16.78
CA GLU A 162 6.75 9.22 16.49
C GLU A 162 7.19 10.30 15.48
N LEU A 163 6.34 10.58 14.50
CA LEU A 163 6.53 11.64 13.51
C LEU A 163 6.24 13.05 14.06
N GLY A 164 5.78 13.18 15.31
CA GLY A 164 5.41 14.47 15.92
C GLY A 164 4.10 15.05 15.40
N ILE A 165 3.25 14.22 14.78
CA ILE A 165 1.99 14.61 14.14
C ILE A 165 0.90 14.54 15.20
N SER A 166 0.48 15.71 15.69
CA SER A 166 -0.65 15.80 16.62
C SER A 166 -1.96 15.57 15.89
N LEU A 167 -2.56 14.39 16.06
CA LEU A 167 -3.97 14.21 15.77
C LEU A 167 -4.73 14.95 16.86
N VAL A 168 -5.32 16.11 16.52
CA VAL A 168 -6.23 16.80 17.42
C VAL A 168 -7.48 15.93 17.57
N GLU A 169 -7.42 15.02 18.54
CA GLU A 169 -8.56 14.27 19.00
C GLU A 169 -9.46 15.28 19.74
N ASN A 170 -10.60 15.60 19.16
CA ASN A 170 -11.59 16.47 19.81
C ASN A 170 -12.29 15.62 20.88
N ILE A 171 -11.61 15.37 22.00
CA ILE A 171 -12.12 14.50 23.08
C ILE A 171 -13.11 15.22 24.01
N ASP A 172 -13.42 16.48 23.73
CA ASP A 172 -14.48 17.19 24.45
C ASP A 172 -15.26 18.05 23.46
N GLY A 173 -16.58 17.96 23.49
CA GLY A 173 -17.53 18.52 22.50
C GLY A 173 -17.56 20.04 22.40
N THR A 174 -16.49 20.74 22.76
CA THR A 174 -16.29 22.18 22.67
C THR A 174 -15.29 22.49 21.58
N THR A 175 -15.80 22.82 20.39
CA THR A 175 -15.01 23.51 19.38
C THR A 175 -14.60 24.88 19.94
N MET A 176 -13.34 25.00 20.34
CA MET A 176 -12.69 26.29 20.57
C MET A 176 -11.43 26.27 19.73
N GLY A 177 -11.57 26.79 18.50
CA GLY A 177 -10.45 27.01 17.59
C GLY A 177 -9.40 27.90 18.27
N SER A 178 -8.30 27.30 18.70
CA SER A 178 -7.08 28.02 19.00
C SER A 178 -6.33 28.27 17.69
N GLY A 179 -6.80 29.27 16.96
CA GLY A 179 -6.14 29.83 15.79
C GLY A 179 -6.30 31.34 15.82
N GLN A 180 -5.39 32.02 16.52
CA GLN A 180 -5.20 33.47 16.43
C GLN A 180 -4.72 33.79 15.01
N GLY A 181 -5.64 33.86 14.07
CA GLY A 181 -5.43 34.35 12.71
C GLY A 181 -6.51 35.38 12.42
N ASN A 182 -6.10 36.60 12.07
CA ASN A 182 -6.98 37.67 11.58
C ASN A 182 -7.52 37.34 10.17
N GLY A 183 -8.13 36.16 9.99
CA GLY A 183 -8.85 35.76 8.82
C GLY A 183 -10.32 36.09 8.98
N LYS A 184 -10.77 37.15 8.31
CA LYS A 184 -12.18 37.53 8.18
C LYS A 184 -12.92 36.44 7.39
N GLY A 185 -13.28 35.34 8.05
CA GLY A 185 -14.01 34.19 7.48
C GLY A 185 -15.42 34.11 8.06
N SER A 186 -16.40 34.60 7.29
CA SER A 186 -17.82 34.66 7.62
C SER A 186 -18.48 33.27 7.67
N GLY A 187 -18.19 32.45 8.69
CA GLY A 187 -18.78 31.11 8.84
C GLY A 187 -20.02 31.03 9.76
N ALA A 188 -20.23 32.02 10.62
CA ALA A 188 -21.32 32.03 11.57
C ALA A 188 -22.55 32.78 11.00
N GLY A 189 -23.27 32.17 10.06
CA GLY A 189 -24.57 32.70 9.62
C GLY A 189 -25.04 32.37 8.20
N GLN A 190 -24.34 31.53 7.43
CA GLN A 190 -24.73 31.25 6.05
C GLN A 190 -25.90 30.26 5.94
N ASP A 191 -26.91 30.66 5.15
CA ASP A 191 -28.01 29.87 4.60
C ASP A 191 -27.51 28.50 4.08
N PRO A 192 -28.21 27.37 4.33
CA PRO A 192 -27.93 26.08 3.71
C PRO A 192 -27.54 26.13 2.22
N ALA A 193 -28.18 26.99 1.42
CA ALA A 193 -27.88 27.15 0.00
C ALA A 193 -26.47 27.72 -0.27
N ALA A 194 -26.00 28.62 0.59
CA ALA A 194 -24.64 29.19 0.47
C ALA A 194 -23.56 28.17 0.87
N ARG A 195 -23.86 27.27 1.80
CA ARG A 195 -22.97 26.16 2.17
C ARG A 195 -22.88 25.12 1.04
N GLU A 196 -24.00 24.82 0.40
CA GLU A 196 -24.04 23.93 -0.76
C GLU A 196 -23.31 24.52 -1.95
N ALA A 197 -23.49 25.81 -2.24
CA ALA A 197 -22.73 26.51 -3.29
C ALA A 197 -21.23 26.53 -3.01
N THR A 198 -20.81 26.74 -1.75
CA THR A 198 -19.41 26.71 -1.35
C THR A 198 -18.83 25.30 -1.48
N ARG A 199 -19.59 24.27 -1.10
CA ARG A 199 -19.21 22.87 -1.27
C ARG A 199 -19.06 22.51 -2.75
N ALA A 200 -20.06 22.84 -3.57
CA ALA A 200 -20.04 22.57 -5.01
C ALA A 200 -18.88 23.31 -5.71
N ALA A 201 -18.61 24.56 -5.32
CA ALA A 201 -17.48 25.31 -5.85
C ALA A 201 -16.13 24.70 -5.44
N ALA A 202 -16.01 24.23 -4.20
CA ALA A 202 -14.79 23.64 -3.70
C ALA A 202 -14.59 22.18 -4.19
N GLU A 203 -15.66 21.43 -4.45
CA GLU A 203 -15.64 20.17 -5.21
C GLU A 203 -15.19 20.40 -6.66
N ALA A 204 -15.69 21.45 -7.32
CA ALA A 204 -15.26 21.82 -8.68
C ALA A 204 -13.80 22.28 -8.74
N LEU A 205 -13.26 22.83 -7.66
CA LEU A 205 -11.87 23.27 -7.53
C LEU A 205 -10.94 22.20 -6.93
N GLY A 206 -11.47 21.03 -6.54
CA GLY A 206 -10.71 19.97 -5.88
C GLY A 206 -10.13 20.38 -4.52
N THR A 207 -10.61 21.48 -3.93
CA THR A 207 -10.14 21.99 -2.64
C THR A 207 -10.91 21.31 -1.51
N PRO A 208 -10.24 20.77 -0.48
CA PRO A 208 -10.93 20.15 0.66
C PRO A 208 -11.83 21.19 1.35
N THR A 209 -13.13 20.94 1.32
CA THR A 209 -14.18 21.88 1.74
C THR A 209 -14.34 22.00 3.26
N SER A 210 -13.54 21.24 4.03
CA SER A 210 -13.57 21.20 5.48
C SER A 210 -12.16 21.09 6.06
N GLU A 211 -11.91 21.76 7.18
CA GLU A 211 -10.63 21.70 7.92
C GLU A 211 -10.27 20.25 8.31
N ARG A 212 -11.27 19.42 8.64
CA ARG A 212 -11.07 17.98 8.92
C ARG A 212 -10.60 17.21 7.70
N GLY A 213 -11.15 17.49 6.51
CA GLY A 213 -10.72 16.87 5.26
C GLY A 213 -9.31 17.29 4.86
N ALA A 214 -8.98 18.58 5.02
CA ALA A 214 -7.63 19.10 4.80
C ALA A 214 -6.62 18.46 5.76
N GLN A 215 -6.97 18.35 7.05
CA GLN A 215 -6.11 17.67 8.04
C GLN A 215 -5.90 16.19 7.71
N GLY A 216 -6.96 15.47 7.30
CA GLY A 216 -6.84 14.08 6.88
C GLY A 216 -5.92 13.91 5.68
N GLN A 217 -5.96 14.83 4.72
CA GLN A 217 -5.04 14.82 3.58
C GLN A 217 -3.60 15.15 4.01
N ASN A 218 -3.41 16.14 4.88
CA ASN A 218 -2.09 16.48 5.41
C ASN A 218 -1.45 15.30 6.18
N ASN A 219 -2.25 14.56 6.95
CA ASN A 219 -1.76 13.39 7.69
C ASN A 219 -1.33 12.26 6.73
N LYS A 220 -2.12 12.01 5.67
CA LYS A 220 -1.75 11.04 4.61
C LYS A 220 -0.45 11.42 3.92
N ASN A 221 -0.30 12.69 3.54
CA ASN A 221 0.91 13.20 2.91
C ASN A 221 2.12 13.02 3.83
N GLN A 222 2.01 13.38 5.10
CA GLN A 222 3.10 13.21 6.07
C GLN A 222 3.48 11.74 6.30
N LEU A 223 2.52 10.81 6.29
CA LEU A 223 2.83 9.39 6.35
C LEU A 223 3.61 8.93 5.10
N THR A 224 3.27 9.43 3.92
CA THR A 224 4.03 9.15 2.68
C THR A 224 5.41 9.78 2.72
N GLU A 225 5.53 11.01 3.21
CA GLU A 225 6.81 11.70 3.38
C GLU A 225 7.72 10.94 4.35
N ALA A 226 7.18 10.39 5.44
CA ALA A 226 7.95 9.54 6.36
C ALA A 226 8.53 8.30 5.68
N VAL A 227 7.75 7.65 4.80
CA VAL A 227 8.25 6.53 3.99
C VAL A 227 9.34 7.01 3.03
N ILE A 228 9.15 8.14 2.37
CA ILE A 228 10.15 8.74 1.46
C ILE A 228 11.46 9.02 2.23
N ASP A 229 11.40 9.65 3.40
CA ASP A 229 12.56 9.97 4.22
C ASP A 229 13.31 8.73 4.69
N TYR A 230 12.58 7.67 5.08
CA TYR A 230 13.15 6.37 5.40
C TYR A 230 13.90 5.77 4.19
N LEU A 231 13.31 5.81 3.01
CA LEU A 231 13.92 5.29 1.78
C LEU A 231 15.14 6.12 1.34
N ILE A 232 15.12 7.44 1.53
CA ILE A 232 16.29 8.30 1.29
C ILE A 232 17.45 7.89 2.21
N GLN A 233 17.19 7.74 3.52
CA GLN A 233 18.22 7.34 4.48
C GLN A 233 18.84 5.98 4.14
N LEU A 234 18.03 5.01 3.69
CA LEU A 234 18.53 3.72 3.23
C LEU A 234 19.29 3.77 1.91
N ALA A 235 18.92 4.68 1.00
CA ALA A 235 19.61 4.82 -0.28
C ALA A 235 21.00 5.48 -0.13
N GLU A 236 21.17 6.26 0.93
CA GLU A 236 22.41 7.01 1.25
C GLU A 236 23.35 6.27 2.21
N SER A 237 22.86 5.24 2.93
CA SER A 237 23.66 4.41 3.85
C SER A 237 24.61 3.46 3.12
#